data_AF-J9ZDJ0-F1
#
_entry.id   AF-J9ZDJ0-F1
#
_cell.length_a   1.000
_cell.length_b   1.000
_cell.length_c   1.000
_cell.angle_alpha   90.00
_cell.angle_beta   90.00
_cell.angle_gamma   90.00
#
_symmetry.space_group_name_H-M   'P 1'
#
loop_
_entity.id
_entity.type
_entity.pdbx_description
1 polymer ?
#
loop_
_entity_poly.entity_id
_entity_poly.type
_entity_poly.pdbx_seq_one_letter_code
_entity_poly.pdbx_strand_id
1 'polypeptide(L)' 'MASIYQRGPYEWQVLIRRKGFETQARVFNTKAEADAWAQVTESEMVRGVFVSWKEAENTTLEEALDRYSQEVSLL' A
#
# COMPACT_ATOMS: atom_id res chain seq x y z
N MET A 1 5.46 -1.41 -12.72
CA MET A 1 4.14 -0.80 -12.96
C MET A 1 3.34 -0.88 -11.68
N ALA A 2 2.96 0.28 -11.16
CA ALA A 2 2.04 0.38 -10.04
C ALA A 2 0.60 0.07 -10.50
N SER A 3 -0.14 -0.66 -9.68
CA SER A 3 -1.58 -0.92 -9.85
C SER A 3 -2.28 -0.43 -8.60
N ILE A 4 -3.33 0.38 -8.76
CA ILE A 4 -4.12 0.91 -7.64
C ILE A 4 -5.51 0.28 -7.71
N TYR A 5 -5.94 -0.36 -6.62
CA TYR A 5 -7.20 -1.05 -6.48
C TYR A 5 -8.03 -0.37 -5.39
N GLN A 6 -9.29 -0.07 -5.68
CA GLN A 6 -10.24 0.32 -4.65
C GLN A 6 -10.89 -0.94 -4.09
N ARG A 7 -10.71 -1.20 -2.79
CA ARG A 7 -11.24 -2.39 -2.11
C ARG A 7 -12.50 -2.12 -1.30
N GLY A 8 -12.72 -0.86 -0.90
CA GLY A 8 -13.86 -0.42 -0.10
C GLY A 8 -14.00 1.09 -0.09
N PRO A 9 -15.00 1.63 0.64
CA PRO A 9 -15.07 3.05 0.94
C PRO A 9 -13.80 3.44 1.69
N TYR A 10 -13.04 4.38 1.14
CA TYR A 10 -11.75 4.80 1.71
C TYR A 10 -10.68 3.69 1.80
N GLU A 11 -10.73 2.66 0.97
CA GLU A 11 -9.65 1.64 0.93
C GLU A 11 -9.03 1.60 -0.47
N TRP A 12 -7.82 2.15 -0.58
CA TRP A 12 -7.03 2.22 -1.81
C TRP A 12 -5.75 1.41 -1.66
N GLN A 13 -5.71 0.23 -2.24
CA GLN A 13 -4.52 -0.62 -2.26
C GLN A 13 -3.65 -0.32 -3.46
N VAL A 14 -2.39 0.01 -3.24
CA VAL A 14 -1.35 0.10 -4.26
C VAL A 14 -0.54 -1.19 -4.29
N LEU A 15 -0.21 -1.65 -5.48
CA LEU A 15 0.62 -2.83 -5.73
C LEU A 15 1.64 -2.53 -6.82
N ILE A 16 2.92 -2.59 -6.48
CA ILE A 16 4.02 -2.28 -7.39
C ILE A 16 4.80 -3.56 -7.68
N ARG A 17 4.76 -3.98 -8.94
CA ARG A 17 5.52 -5.13 -9.43
C ARG A 17 6.60 -4.65 -10.40
N ARG A 18 7.86 -4.99 -10.10
CA ARG A 18 9.01 -4.67 -10.94
C ARG A 18 10.04 -5.80 -10.88
N LYS A 19 10.56 -6.20 -12.05
CA LYS A 19 11.57 -7.26 -12.15
C LYS A 19 12.84 -6.83 -11.40
N GLY A 20 13.35 -7.71 -10.54
CA GLY A 20 14.54 -7.44 -9.72
C GLY A 20 14.26 -6.77 -8.38
N PHE A 21 12.99 -6.44 -8.08
CA PHE A 21 12.56 -5.92 -6.79
C PHE A 21 11.47 -6.81 -6.19
N GLU A 22 11.40 -6.84 -4.86
CA GLU A 22 10.27 -7.48 -4.19
C GLU A 22 8.97 -6.71 -4.46
N THR A 23 7.85 -7.42 -4.58
CA THR A 23 6.54 -6.80 -4.79
C THR A 23 6.17 -5.96 -3.56
N GLN A 24 5.91 -4.68 -3.77
CA GLN A 24 5.48 -3.77 -2.72
C GLN A 24 3.96 -3.62 -2.77
N ALA A 25 3.32 -3.69 -1.61
CA ALA A 25 1.89 -3.52 -1.48
C ALA A 25 1.58 -2.65 -0.26
N ARG A 26 0.70 -1.66 -0.43
CA ARG A 26 0.30 -0.75 0.65
C ARG A 26 -1.13 -0.29 0.48
N VAL A 27 -1.83 -0.05 1.58
CA VAL A 27 -3.22 0.43 1.58
C VAL A 27 -3.28 1.86 2.12
N PHE A 28 -4.15 2.67 1.54
CA PHE A 28 -4.35 4.08 1.86
C PHE A 28 -5.82 4.42 2.01
N ASN A 29 -6.10 5.46 2.79
CA ASN A 29 -7.46 5.96 2.98
C ASN A 29 -7.96 6.78 1.79
N THR A 30 -7.04 7.45 1.10
CA THR A 30 -7.36 8.27 -0.06
C THR A 30 -6.61 7.82 -1.31
N LYS A 31 -7.24 8.02 -2.46
CA LYS A 31 -6.62 7.79 -3.77
C LYS A 31 -5.36 8.66 -3.95
N ALA A 32 -5.41 9.91 -3.48
CA ALA A 32 -4.30 10.84 -3.63
C ALA A 32 -3.03 10.36 -2.91
N GLU A 33 -3.17 9.82 -1.70
CA GLU A 33 -2.04 9.23 -0.97
C GLU A 33 -1.51 7.98 -1.67
N ALA A 34 -2.41 7.12 -2.16
CA ALA A 34 -2.06 5.95 -2.95
C ALA A 34 -1.27 6.31 -4.22
N ASP A 35 -1.73 7.29 -4.99
CA ASP A 35 -1.06 7.78 -6.20
C ASP A 35 0.31 8.40 -5.87
N ALA A 36 0.38 9.24 -4.83
CA ALA A 36 1.63 9.88 -4.43
C ALA A 36 2.69 8.85 -4.00
N TRP A 37 2.31 7.87 -3.19
CA TRP A 37 3.21 6.80 -2.77
C TRP A 37 3.64 5.92 -3.95
N ALA A 38 2.69 5.57 -4.84
CA ALA A 38 3.00 4.80 -6.04
C ALA A 38 4.08 5.46 -6.90
N GLN A 39 3.97 6.78 -7.11
CA GLN A 39 4.93 7.56 -7.89
C GLN A 39 6.29 7.64 -7.21
N VAL A 40 6.33 7.89 -5.90
CA VAL A 40 7.59 7.98 -5.14
C VAL A 40 8.31 6.64 -5.16
N THR A 41 7.63 5.55 -4.80
CA THR A 41 8.23 4.22 -4.75
C THR A 41 8.69 3.73 -6.12
N GLU A 42 7.90 3.96 -7.18
CA GLU A 42 8.33 3.59 -8.53
C GLU A 42 9.56 4.40 -8.95
N SER A 43 9.61 5.70 -8.65
CA SER A 43 10.76 6.57 -8.92
C SER A 43 12.02 6.12 -8.18
N GLU A 44 11.90 5.75 -6.90
CA GLU A 44 13.01 5.19 -6.10
C GLU A 44 13.53 3.87 -6.67
N MET A 45 12.62 2.99 -7.11
CA MET A 45 12.98 1.73 -7.76
C MET A 45 13.66 1.95 -9.11
N VAL A 46 13.22 2.96 -9.90
CA VAL A 46 13.92 3.35 -11.16
C VAL A 46 15.34 3.80 -10.85
N ARG A 47 15.51 4.64 -9.81
CA ARG A 47 16.78 5.25 -9.44
C ARG A 47 17.74 4.29 -8.72
N GLY A 48 17.27 3.10 -8.32
CA GLY A 48 18.07 2.12 -7.59
C GLY A 48 18.36 2.50 -6.14
N VAL A 49 17.63 3.47 -5.60
CA VAL A 49 17.75 3.94 -4.20
C VAL A 49 16.63 3.41 -3.30
N PHE A 50 15.77 2.55 -3.85
CA PHE A 50 14.66 1.95 -3.12
C PHE A 50 15.15 1.10 -1.95
N VAL A 51 14.65 1.41 -0.76
CA VAL A 51 14.82 0.60 0.46
C VAL A 51 13.50 -0.12 0.74
N SER A 52 13.55 -1.43 0.95
CA SER A 52 12.35 -2.21 1.25
C SER A 52 11.84 -1.87 2.66
N TRP A 53 10.68 -1.22 2.75
CA TRP A 53 10.05 -0.80 4.01
C TRP A 53 9.24 -1.91 4.70
N LYS A 54 9.38 -3.15 4.23
CA LYS A 54 8.55 -4.31 4.60
C LYS A 54 8.58 -4.68 6.09
N GLU A 55 9.59 -4.21 6.85
CA GLU A 55 9.63 -4.37 8.31
C GLU A 55 8.78 -3.34 9.09
N ALA A 56 8.54 -2.15 8.54
CA ALA A 56 7.86 -1.07 9.26
C ALA A 56 6.32 -1.05 9.05
N GLU A 57 5.81 -1.71 8.01
CA GLU A 57 4.39 -1.63 7.62
C GLU A 57 3.50 -2.75 8.18
N ASN A 58 4.09 -3.86 8.64
CA ASN A 58 3.33 -4.98 9.21
C ASN A 58 2.56 -4.58 10.48
N THR A 59 3.07 -3.62 11.25
CA THR A 59 2.37 -3.11 12.45
C THR A 59 1.09 -2.35 12.07
N THR A 60 1.14 -1.52 11.02
CA THR A 60 0.01 -0.65 10.66
C THR A 60 -1.11 -1.33 9.85
N LEU A 61 -0.79 -2.36 9.06
CA LEU A 61 -1.79 -3.11 8.30
C LEU A 61 -2.62 -4.02 9.19
N GLU A 62 -1.99 -4.64 10.20
CA GLU A 62 -2.69 -5.47 11.18
C GLU A 62 -3.65 -4.61 12.03
N GLU A 63 -3.19 -3.47 12.54
CA GLU A 63 -4.02 -2.54 13.31
C GLU A 63 -5.20 -1.93 12.51
N ALA A 64 -5.05 -1.76 11.20
CA ALA A 64 -6.12 -1.24 10.33
C ALA A 64 -7.14 -2.32 9.95
N LEU A 65 -6.68 -3.53 9.66
CA LEU A 65 -7.56 -4.68 9.38
C LEU A 65 -8.32 -5.14 10.63
N ASP A 66 -7.71 -5.08 11.81
CA ASP A 66 -8.36 -5.44 13.07
C ASP A 66 -9.52 -4.47 13.39
N ARG A 67 -9.31 -3.16 13.14
CA ARG A 67 -10.37 -2.14 13.27
C ARG A 67 -11.50 -2.32 12.25
N TYR A 68 -11.18 -2.65 11.01
CA TYR A 68 -12.19 -2.90 9.98
C TYR A 68 -13.02 -4.16 10.29
N SER A 69 -12.38 -5.22 10.80
CA SER A 69 -13.07 -6.43 11.26
C SER A 69 -14.07 -6.13 12.38
N GLN A 70 -13.69 -5.26 13.33
CA GLN A 70 -14.56 -4.82 14.42
C GLN A 70 -15.73 -3.95 13.92
N GLU A 71 -15.53 -3.07 12.93
CA GLU A 71 -16.58 -2.18 12.43
C GLU A 71 -17.60 -2.89 11.52
N VAL A 72 -17.17 -3.89 10.73
CA VAL A 72 -18.07 -4.61 9.80
C VAL A 72 -18.91 -5.69 10.51
N SER A 73 -18.47 -6.18 11.68
CA SER A 73 -19.22 -7.19 12.45
C SER A 73 -20.38 -6.60 13.30
N LEU A 74 -20.61 -5.29 13.26
CA LEU A 74 -21.68 -4.60 14.01
C LEU A 74 -22.89 -4.18 13.15
N LEU A 75 -23.08 -4.81 11.98
CA LEU A 75 -24.33 -4.75 11.19
C LEU A 75 -25.14 -6.03 11.34
#